data_AF-A0A9P9BVJ8-F1
#
_entry.id   AF-A0A9P9BVJ8-F1
#
_cell.length_a   1.000
_cell.length_b   1.000
_cell.length_c   1.000
_cell.angle_alpha   90.00
_cell.angle_beta   90.00
_cell.angle_gamma   90.00
#
_symmetry.space_group_name_H-M   'P 1'
#
loop_
_entity.id
_entity.type
_entity.pdbx_description
1 polymer ?
#
loop_
_entity_poly.entity_id
_entity_poly.type
_entity_poly.pdbx_seq_one_letter_code
_entity_poly.pdbx_strand_id
1 'polypeptide(L)'
;MATTATSTLGVNTVEGSSSSSSTFNFPREYNFPPFFTRQTNLATLHSQRETWSSFVLDYCRHHRIFRLSLSNAIGGSGSELFHNKRLDRRLSLADARDVLEHMRKEGRAEPASSSSSSSSSTNASATGGGDAGDVWWIYWRTPEEWAAMIESYVDETAQRGTVLTLYELVEGEGTRGRDFYGLHPELLQKALQTLVKRGKAQIFGHEDSQGVKFF
;
A
#
# COMPACT_ATOMS: atom_id res chain seq x y z
N MET A 1 63.30 -36.50 8.70
CA MET A 1 62.57 -36.08 7.48
C MET A 1 61.22 -36.79 7.47
N ALA A 2 60.22 -36.12 6.89
CA ALA A 2 58.77 -36.40 6.92
C ALA A 2 58.07 -36.04 8.24
N THR A 3 56.86 -35.47 8.31
CA THR A 3 55.96 -34.73 7.41
C THR A 3 54.82 -34.34 8.36
N THR A 4 54.55 -33.04 8.60
CA THR A 4 53.34 -32.62 9.34
C THR A 4 52.37 -31.98 8.36
N ALA A 5 51.22 -32.62 8.21
CA ALA A 5 50.18 -32.25 7.26
C ALA A 5 49.37 -31.02 7.72
N THR A 6 49.20 -30.09 6.79
CA THR A 6 48.29 -28.94 6.84
C THR A 6 46.85 -29.42 6.74
N SER A 7 45.99 -29.06 7.71
CA SER A 7 44.56 -29.33 7.66
C SER A 7 43.80 -28.08 7.23
N THR A 8 43.32 -28.09 5.99
CA THR A 8 42.45 -27.09 5.38
C THR A 8 41.03 -27.28 5.91
N LEU A 9 40.45 -26.27 6.57
CA LEU A 9 39.01 -26.27 6.89
C LEU A 9 38.25 -25.63 5.74
N GLY A 10 37.39 -26.45 5.14
CA GLY A 10 36.55 -26.12 4.00
C GLY A 10 35.48 -25.08 4.32
N VAL A 11 35.26 -24.22 3.33
CA VAL A 11 34.07 -23.38 3.16
C VAL A 11 32.86 -24.30 3.04
N ASN A 12 31.92 -24.18 3.98
CA ASN A 12 30.60 -24.77 3.84
C ASN A 12 29.64 -23.69 3.32
N THR A 13 29.50 -23.66 1.99
CA THR A 13 28.38 -23.04 1.30
C THR A 13 27.14 -23.88 1.59
N VAL A 14 26.19 -23.35 2.35
CA VAL A 14 24.83 -23.89 2.42
C VAL A 14 23.95 -23.05 1.50
N GLU A 15 23.87 -23.47 0.24
CA GLU A 15 22.78 -23.10 -0.65
C GLU A 15 21.49 -23.70 -0.09
N GLY A 16 20.75 -22.88 0.65
CA GLY A 16 19.38 -23.14 1.03
C GLY A 16 18.47 -22.87 -0.16
N SER A 17 18.12 -23.92 -0.89
CA SER A 17 16.94 -23.98 -1.75
C SER A 17 15.70 -23.61 -0.94
N SER A 18 15.08 -22.45 -1.21
CA SER A 18 13.75 -22.11 -0.70
C SER A 18 12.72 -22.16 -1.82
N SER A 19 11.84 -23.14 -1.69
CA SER A 19 10.52 -23.18 -2.32
C SER A 19 9.82 -21.83 -2.24
N SER A 20 9.42 -21.27 -3.38
CA SER A 20 8.69 -20.00 -3.47
C SER A 20 7.24 -20.15 -3.00
N SER A 21 7.02 -20.27 -1.69
CA SER A 21 5.81 -19.77 -1.06
C SER A 21 5.99 -18.27 -0.91
N SER A 22 5.15 -17.46 -1.56
CA SER A 22 5.17 -15.99 -1.49
C SER A 22 4.78 -15.50 -0.09
N THR A 23 5.67 -15.71 0.87
CA THR A 23 5.54 -15.31 2.26
C THR A 23 6.12 -13.92 2.41
N PHE A 24 5.38 -13.02 3.06
CA PHE A 24 5.84 -11.67 3.33
C PHE A 24 7.06 -11.69 4.26
N ASN A 25 8.12 -10.96 3.91
CA ASN A 25 9.31 -10.83 4.76
C ASN A 25 9.10 -9.70 5.77
N PHE A 26 8.89 -10.06 7.03
CA PHE A 26 8.72 -9.09 8.11
C PHE A 26 10.05 -8.38 8.45
N PRO A 27 10.02 -7.06 8.71
CA PRO A 27 11.21 -6.33 9.14
C PRO A 27 11.69 -6.82 10.51
N ARG A 28 12.98 -6.66 10.81
CA ARG A 28 13.56 -7.09 12.10
C ARG A 28 12.88 -6.39 13.29
N GLU A 29 12.47 -5.14 13.10
CA GLU A 29 11.78 -4.30 14.08
C GLU A 29 10.41 -4.88 14.46
N TYR A 30 9.74 -5.60 13.55
CA TYR A 30 8.49 -6.31 13.85
C TYR A 30 8.66 -7.40 14.93
N ASN A 31 9.89 -7.90 15.11
CA ASN A 31 10.22 -8.88 16.14
C ASN A 31 10.75 -8.25 17.43
N PHE A 32 10.71 -6.91 17.55
CA PHE A 32 11.16 -6.17 18.71
C PHE A 32 9.95 -5.73 19.57
N PRO A 33 9.76 -6.26 20.79
CA PRO A 33 8.55 -5.97 21.58
C PRO A 33 8.28 -4.47 21.82
N PRO A 34 9.28 -3.60 22.09
CA PRO A 34 9.06 -2.17 22.24
C PRO A 34 8.52 -1.48 20.98
N PHE A 35 8.62 -2.10 19.79
CA PHE A 35 8.10 -1.54 18.55
C PHE A 35 6.56 -1.41 18.54
N PHE A 36 5.85 -2.25 19.31
CA PHE A 36 4.40 -2.20 19.48
C PHE A 36 3.94 -1.25 20.60
N THR A 37 4.89 -0.63 21.32
CA THR A 37 4.62 0.31 22.40
C THR A 37 5.03 1.70 21.96
N ARG A 38 4.15 2.68 22.15
CA ARG A 38 4.45 4.09 21.87
C ARG A 38 5.67 4.55 22.66
N GLN A 39 6.68 5.05 21.96
CA GLN A 39 7.88 5.61 22.59
C GLN A 39 7.60 7.00 23.18
N THR A 40 8.13 7.29 24.37
CA THR A 40 7.96 8.60 25.04
C THR A 40 8.90 9.66 24.48
N ASN A 41 10.11 9.26 24.06
CA ASN A 41 11.07 10.14 23.42
C ASN A 41 10.61 10.48 21.99
N LEU A 42 10.51 11.77 21.66
CA LEU A 42 9.96 12.24 20.38
C LEU A 42 10.79 11.82 19.16
N ALA A 43 12.12 11.81 19.24
CA ALA A 43 12.98 11.38 18.14
C ALA A 43 12.85 9.87 17.88
N THR A 44 12.72 9.09 18.95
CA THR A 44 12.50 7.64 18.86
C THR A 44 11.10 7.33 18.35
N LEU A 45 10.09 8.08 18.79
CA LEU A 45 8.71 7.97 18.30
C LEU A 45 8.62 8.29 16.81
N HIS A 46 9.34 9.31 16.34
CA HIS A 46 9.42 9.63 14.93
C HIS A 46 10.02 8.47 14.12
N SER A 47 11.17 7.96 14.55
CA SER A 47 11.85 6.82 13.89
C SER A 47 10.97 5.56 13.89
N GLN A 48 10.26 5.31 15.00
CA GLN A 48 9.27 4.24 15.11
C GLN A 48 8.15 4.41 14.08
N ARG A 49 7.58 5.61 13.95
CA ARG A 49 6.51 5.91 12.99
C ARG A 49 6.96 5.74 11.55
N GLU A 50 8.15 6.21 11.20
CA GLU A 50 8.74 6.04 9.87
C GLU A 50 8.91 4.55 9.52
N THR A 51 9.41 3.76 10.47
CA THR A 51 9.53 2.31 10.32
C THR A 51 8.16 1.65 10.13
N TRP A 52 7.16 2.08 10.92
CA TRP A 52 5.77 1.62 10.75
C TRP A 52 5.19 1.99 9.39
N SER A 53 5.39 3.23 8.91
CA SER A 53 4.96 3.66 7.58
C SER A 53 5.54 2.78 6.49
N SER A 54 6.86 2.53 6.49
CA SER A 54 7.52 1.67 5.52
C SER A 54 6.95 0.24 5.56
N PHE A 55 6.82 -0.33 6.76
CA PHE A 55 6.28 -1.67 6.94
C PHE A 55 4.84 -1.80 6.44
N VAL A 56 3.97 -0.83 6.74
CA VAL A 56 2.58 -0.81 6.26
C VAL A 56 2.53 -0.77 4.74
N LEU A 57 3.37 0.06 4.10
CA LEU A 57 3.43 0.17 2.65
C LEU A 57 3.91 -1.13 1.99
N ASP A 58 4.94 -1.76 2.53
CA ASP A 58 5.47 -3.02 2.02
C ASP A 58 4.48 -4.17 2.18
N TYR A 59 3.82 -4.25 3.34
CA TYR A 59 2.78 -5.25 3.60
C TYR A 59 1.59 -5.07 2.67
N CYS A 60 1.07 -3.84 2.55
CA CYS A 60 -0.02 -3.53 1.62
C CYS A 60 0.35 -3.82 0.16
N ARG A 61 1.60 -3.56 -0.24
CA ARG A 61 2.10 -3.89 -1.58
C ARG A 61 2.10 -5.40 -1.83
N HIS A 62 2.63 -6.19 -0.89
CA HIS A 62 2.72 -7.65 -1.04
C HIS A 62 1.34 -8.31 -1.12
N HIS A 63 0.40 -7.85 -0.28
CA HIS A 63 -0.98 -8.38 -0.23
C HIS A 63 -1.96 -7.67 -1.19
N ARG A 64 -1.48 -6.68 -1.98
CA ARG A 64 -2.30 -5.81 -2.85
C ARG A 64 -3.51 -5.17 -2.13
N ILE A 65 -3.31 -4.69 -0.90
CA ILE A 65 -4.37 -4.12 -0.04
C ILE A 65 -4.45 -2.60 -0.21
N PHE A 66 -5.31 -2.11 -1.11
CA PHE A 66 -5.50 -0.68 -1.36
C PHE A 66 -6.35 0.05 -0.32
N ARG A 67 -7.26 -0.68 0.34
CA ARG A 67 -8.14 -0.16 1.41
C ARG A 67 -7.91 -0.97 2.68
N LEU A 68 -7.62 -0.27 3.77
CA LEU A 68 -7.33 -0.82 5.08
C LEU A 68 -8.38 -0.34 6.07
N SER A 69 -9.18 -1.26 6.62
CA SER A 69 -10.01 -1.00 7.80
C SER A 69 -9.13 -1.19 9.04
N LEU A 70 -9.00 -0.17 9.88
CA LEU A 70 -8.20 -0.24 11.10
C LEU A 70 -8.74 -1.26 12.09
N SER A 71 -10.07 -1.31 12.25
CA SER A 71 -10.72 -2.28 13.14
C SER A 71 -10.43 -3.72 12.70
N ASN A 72 -10.51 -4.01 11.39
CA ASN A 72 -10.15 -5.32 10.86
C ASN A 72 -8.63 -5.58 10.89
N ALA A 73 -7.79 -4.57 10.66
CA ALA A 73 -6.34 -4.74 10.64
C ALA A 73 -5.76 -5.11 12.03
N ILE A 74 -6.42 -4.68 13.11
CA ILE A 74 -6.02 -4.93 14.50
C ILE A 74 -6.73 -6.16 15.09
N GLY A 75 -8.03 -6.34 14.81
CA GLY A 75 -8.87 -7.39 15.40
C GLY A 75 -9.10 -8.62 14.50
N GLY A 76 -8.88 -8.49 13.20
CA GLY A 76 -9.11 -9.56 12.23
C GLY A 76 -8.05 -10.65 12.36
N SER A 77 -8.50 -11.91 12.49
CA SER A 77 -7.60 -13.07 12.65
C SER A 77 -6.66 -13.32 11.46
N GLY A 78 -6.93 -12.70 10.31
CA GLY A 78 -6.15 -12.79 9.08
C GLY A 78 -5.14 -11.67 8.84
N SER A 79 -5.08 -10.63 9.69
CA SER A 79 -4.15 -9.50 9.51
C SER A 79 -2.99 -9.59 10.50
N GLU A 80 -1.76 -9.69 9.97
CA GLU A 80 -0.53 -9.67 10.78
C GLU A 80 0.11 -8.27 10.79
N LEU A 81 -0.56 -7.27 10.22
CA LEU A 81 -0.03 -5.92 10.09
C LEU A 81 0.20 -5.25 11.46
N PHE A 82 -0.83 -5.21 12.32
CA PHE A 82 -0.71 -4.56 13.64
C PHE A 82 -0.67 -5.53 14.81
N HIS A 83 -0.72 -6.84 14.56
CA HIS A 83 -0.68 -7.86 15.58
C HIS A 83 0.35 -8.94 15.25
N ASN A 84 1.37 -9.03 16.09
CA ASN A 84 2.36 -10.09 16.05
C ASN A 84 1.95 -11.22 16.99
N LYS A 85 1.45 -12.31 16.41
CA LYS A 85 1.03 -13.53 17.12
C LYS A 85 2.20 -14.23 17.83
N ARG A 86 3.43 -14.13 17.29
CA ARG A 86 4.62 -14.78 17.87
C ARG A 86 5.07 -14.11 19.16
N LEU A 87 4.87 -12.79 19.27
CA LEU A 87 5.22 -12.01 20.47
C LEU A 87 4.04 -11.78 21.40
N ASP A 88 2.82 -12.15 20.99
CA ASP A 88 1.56 -11.76 21.63
C ASP A 88 1.52 -10.25 21.95
N ARG A 89 1.83 -9.47 20.90
CA ARG A 89 1.85 -8.00 20.95
C ARG A 89 1.02 -7.44 19.81
N ARG A 90 0.31 -6.35 20.10
CA ARG A 90 -0.47 -5.61 19.11
C ARG A 90 -0.33 -4.12 19.35
N LEU A 91 -0.32 -3.36 18.25
CA LEU A 91 -0.37 -1.92 18.32
C LEU A 91 -1.77 -1.48 18.77
N SER A 92 -1.84 -0.46 19.62
CA SER A 92 -3.13 0.10 20.02
C SER A 92 -3.80 0.76 18.82
N LEU A 93 -5.14 0.82 18.83
CA LEU A 93 -5.89 1.47 17.76
C LEU A 93 -5.54 2.95 17.64
N ALA A 94 -5.35 3.63 18.77
CA ALA A 94 -4.91 5.02 18.80
C ALA A 94 -3.54 5.22 18.14
N ASP A 95 -2.57 4.34 18.43
CA ASP A 95 -1.23 4.45 17.85
C ASP A 95 -1.21 4.05 16.36
N ALA A 96 -2.03 3.08 15.95
CA ALA A 96 -2.21 2.74 14.54
C ALA A 96 -2.81 3.91 13.74
N ARG A 97 -3.80 4.61 14.32
CA ARG A 97 -4.34 5.86 13.74
C ARG A 97 -3.26 6.94 13.62
N ASP A 98 -2.44 7.12 14.65
CA ASP A 98 -1.32 8.08 14.63
C ASP A 98 -0.32 7.77 13.50
N VAL A 99 -0.05 6.49 13.23
CA VAL A 99 0.79 6.06 12.09
C VAL A 99 0.12 6.43 10.76
N LEU A 100 -1.17 6.10 10.57
CA LEU A 100 -1.85 6.44 9.31
C LEU A 100 -2.00 7.95 9.11
N GLU A 101 -2.18 8.72 10.18
CA GLU A 101 -2.19 10.18 10.12
C GLU A 101 -0.82 10.75 9.74
N HIS A 102 0.27 10.13 10.21
CA HIS A 102 1.61 10.47 9.74
C HIS A 102 1.77 10.15 8.25
N MET A 103 1.36 8.97 7.80
CA MET A 103 1.36 8.60 6.37
C MET A 103 0.48 9.52 5.52
N ARG A 104 -0.63 10.04 6.07
CA ARG A 104 -1.50 11.02 5.40
C ARG A 104 -0.78 12.33 5.13
N LYS A 105 0.03 12.82 6.09
CA LYS A 105 0.85 14.02 5.91
C LYS A 105 1.92 13.85 4.83
N GLU A 106 2.39 12.62 4.63
CA GLU A 106 3.32 12.25 3.55
C GLU A 106 2.61 12.02 2.21
N GLY A 107 1.27 12.06 2.16
CA GLY A 107 0.49 11.75 0.95
C GLY A 107 0.43 10.25 0.61
N ARG A 108 0.81 9.38 1.55
CA ARG A 108 0.84 7.91 1.39
C ARG A 108 -0.42 7.21 1.91
N ALA A 109 -1.31 7.94 2.58
CA ALA A 109 -2.60 7.45 3.02
C ALA A 109 -3.69 8.53 2.94
N GLU A 110 -4.95 8.13 2.83
CA GLU A 110 -6.11 9.05 2.81
C GLU A 110 -7.32 8.36 3.46
N PRO A 111 -8.07 9.02 4.37
CA PRO A 111 -9.29 8.42 4.91
C PRO A 111 -10.33 8.23 3.81
N ALA A 112 -10.97 7.06 3.72
CA ALA A 112 -11.93 6.78 2.66
C ALA A 112 -13.26 7.55 2.80
N SER A 113 -13.56 8.09 3.99
CA SER A 113 -14.77 8.85 4.29
C SER A 113 -14.68 10.35 4.00
N SER A 114 -13.52 10.86 3.53
CA SER A 114 -13.39 12.27 3.17
C SER A 114 -13.98 12.62 1.80
N SER A 115 -14.66 11.68 1.13
CA SER A 115 -15.55 12.00 0.02
C SER A 115 -16.80 12.73 0.55
N SER A 116 -16.65 14.05 0.75
CA SER A 116 -17.68 15.09 1.04
C SER A 116 -17.66 15.73 2.44
N SER A 117 -16.49 16.12 2.98
CA SER A 117 -16.48 17.01 4.16
C SER A 117 -15.23 17.90 4.27
N SER A 118 -14.87 18.55 3.17
CA SER A 118 -14.36 19.92 3.26
C SER A 118 -15.55 20.88 3.46
N SER A 119 -16.20 20.77 4.62
CA SER A 119 -17.10 21.78 5.17
C SER A 119 -16.90 21.84 6.67
N SER A 120 -16.30 22.94 7.12
CA SER A 120 -16.39 23.37 8.51
C SER A 120 -17.85 23.63 8.88
N SER A 121 -18.42 22.86 9.80
CA SER A 121 -19.63 23.19 10.58
C SER A 121 -19.90 22.05 11.56
N THR A 122 -19.56 22.21 12.84
CA THR A 122 -20.52 22.36 13.95
C THR A 122 -21.68 21.35 14.00
N ASN A 123 -21.70 20.57 15.09
CA ASN A 123 -22.78 19.71 15.60
C ASN A 123 -23.16 18.47 14.76
N ALA A 124 -22.38 17.39 14.90
CA ALA A 124 -22.87 16.04 14.66
C ALA A 124 -23.44 15.44 15.96
N SER A 125 -24.76 15.51 16.04
CA SER A 125 -25.61 14.84 17.02
C SER A 125 -25.28 13.35 17.13
N ALA A 126 -25.18 12.87 18.37
CA ALA A 126 -25.03 11.47 18.72
C ALA A 126 -26.31 10.69 18.37
N THR A 127 -26.41 10.13 17.17
CA THR A 127 -27.28 8.96 16.89
C THR A 127 -26.92 8.33 15.54
N GLY A 128 -26.27 7.15 15.57
CA GLY A 128 -25.94 6.34 14.39
C GLY A 128 -24.44 6.14 14.17
N GLY A 129 -23.79 5.36 15.04
CA GLY A 129 -22.37 5.02 14.90
C GLY A 129 -22.13 4.02 13.77
N GLY A 130 -21.31 4.40 12.80
CA GLY A 130 -20.81 3.49 11.76
C GLY A 130 -19.68 4.13 10.97
N ASP A 131 -18.46 3.64 11.16
CA ASP A 131 -17.41 3.49 10.15
C ASP A 131 -16.89 4.71 9.35
N ALA A 132 -17.35 5.94 9.58
CA ALA A 132 -16.93 7.12 8.81
C ALA A 132 -15.48 7.60 9.06
N GLY A 133 -14.59 6.73 9.53
CA GLY A 133 -13.15 7.00 9.69
C GLY A 133 -12.32 5.74 9.96
N ASP A 134 -12.91 4.56 9.78
CA ASP A 134 -12.21 3.29 10.02
C ASP A 134 -11.45 2.82 8.79
N VAL A 135 -11.95 3.13 7.60
CA VAL A 135 -11.36 2.72 6.31
C VAL A 135 -10.42 3.80 5.79
N TRP A 136 -9.21 3.39 5.42
CA TRP A 136 -8.14 4.22 4.88
C TRP A 136 -7.66 3.68 3.55
N TRP A 137 -7.45 4.56 2.58
CA TRP A 137 -6.65 4.30 1.40
C TRP A 137 -5.18 4.26 1.77
N ILE A 138 -4.48 3.23 1.29
CA ILE A 138 -3.04 3.08 1.44
C ILE A 138 -2.40 3.11 0.06
N TYR A 139 -1.49 4.05 -0.15
CA TYR A 139 -0.83 4.28 -1.43
C TYR A 139 0.64 3.84 -1.37
N TRP A 140 0.92 2.54 -1.56
CA TRP A 140 2.31 2.09 -1.77
C TRP A 140 2.92 2.63 -3.06
N ARG A 141 2.06 3.02 -4.00
CA ARG A 141 2.36 3.95 -5.08
C ARG A 141 1.24 4.99 -5.14
N THR A 142 1.60 6.24 -5.37
CA THR A 142 0.63 7.35 -5.40
C THR A 142 -0.21 7.30 -6.68
N PRO A 143 -1.41 7.90 -6.71
CA PRO A 143 -2.19 8.05 -7.94
C PRO A 143 -1.39 8.70 -9.08
N GLU A 144 -0.49 9.62 -8.77
CA GLU A 144 0.42 10.28 -9.72
C GLU A 144 1.44 9.31 -10.33
N GLU A 145 1.97 8.39 -9.53
CA GLU A 145 2.90 7.36 -10.00
C GLU A 145 2.17 6.32 -10.87
N TRP A 146 0.96 5.92 -10.45
CA TRP A 146 0.09 5.06 -11.28
C TRP A 146 -0.25 5.71 -12.61
N ALA A 147 -0.61 7.00 -12.59
CA ALA A 147 -0.88 7.79 -13.77
C ALA A 147 0.31 7.79 -14.74
N ALA A 148 1.53 7.99 -14.24
CA ALA A 148 2.74 7.99 -15.06
C ALA A 148 3.02 6.61 -15.69
N MET A 149 2.78 5.51 -14.97
CA MET A 149 2.94 4.16 -15.52
C MET A 149 1.88 3.84 -16.59
N ILE A 150 0.63 4.26 -16.38
CA ILE A 150 -0.43 4.11 -17.38
C ILE A 150 -0.09 4.92 -18.63
N GLU A 151 0.37 6.17 -18.47
CA GLU A 151 0.82 7.02 -19.58
C GLU A 151 1.97 6.34 -20.36
N SER A 152 3.01 5.86 -19.68
CA SER A 152 4.13 5.14 -20.32
C SER A 152 3.67 3.93 -21.11
N TYR A 153 2.70 3.17 -20.59
CA TYR A 153 2.14 2.01 -21.30
C TYR A 153 1.40 2.42 -22.58
N VAL A 154 0.59 3.48 -22.53
CA VAL A 154 -0.15 3.96 -23.70
C VAL A 154 0.81 4.48 -24.77
N ASP A 155 1.92 5.09 -24.35
CA ASP A 155 2.99 5.55 -25.24
C ASP A 155 3.72 4.37 -25.90
N GLU A 156 4.11 3.37 -25.09
CA GLU A 156 4.78 2.14 -25.57
C GLU A 156 3.92 1.34 -26.56
N THR A 157 2.61 1.36 -26.39
CA THR A 157 1.65 0.62 -27.24
C THR A 157 1.13 1.42 -28.43
N ALA A 158 1.55 2.68 -28.57
CA ALA A 158 1.08 3.61 -29.61
C ALA A 158 -0.47 3.76 -29.66
N GLN A 159 -1.13 3.67 -28.50
CA GLN A 159 -2.60 3.74 -28.38
C GLN A 159 -3.12 5.16 -28.13
N ARG A 160 -2.26 6.18 -28.19
CA ARG A 160 -2.68 7.60 -28.12
C ARG A 160 -3.72 7.93 -29.18
N GLY A 161 -4.71 8.74 -28.80
CA GLY A 161 -5.81 9.14 -29.67
C GLY A 161 -6.94 8.12 -29.80
N THR A 162 -6.76 6.89 -29.33
CA THR A 162 -7.82 5.87 -29.24
C THR A 162 -8.52 5.93 -27.88
N VAL A 163 -9.78 5.49 -27.84
CA VAL A 163 -10.54 5.36 -26.59
C VAL A 163 -10.35 3.94 -26.08
N LEU A 164 -9.87 3.81 -24.86
CA LEU A 164 -9.70 2.54 -24.15
C LEU A 164 -10.72 2.47 -23.01
N THR A 165 -11.26 1.29 -22.74
CA THR A 165 -12.10 1.08 -21.55
C THR A 165 -11.23 0.94 -20.30
N LEU A 166 -11.78 1.26 -19.12
CA LEU A 166 -11.06 1.04 -17.87
C LEU A 166 -10.72 -0.45 -17.66
N TYR A 167 -11.62 -1.35 -18.09
CA TYR A 167 -11.40 -2.79 -18.05
C TYR A 167 -10.18 -3.21 -18.90
N GLU A 168 -10.06 -2.72 -20.14
CA GLU A 168 -8.89 -3.02 -20.98
C GLU A 168 -7.57 -2.56 -20.35
N LEU A 169 -7.59 -1.46 -19.59
CA LEU A 169 -6.40 -0.95 -18.92
C LEU A 169 -5.94 -1.83 -17.74
N VAL A 170 -6.86 -2.38 -16.94
CA VAL A 170 -6.47 -3.15 -15.74
C VAL A 170 -6.57 -4.66 -15.91
N GLU A 171 -7.38 -5.13 -16.85
CA GLU A 171 -7.67 -6.55 -17.09
C GLU A 171 -7.43 -6.99 -18.54
N GLY A 172 -6.92 -6.11 -19.40
CA GLY A 172 -6.56 -6.43 -20.77
C GLY A 172 -5.38 -7.41 -20.87
N GLU A 173 -5.32 -8.16 -21.98
CA GLU A 173 -4.22 -9.10 -22.20
C GLU A 173 -2.87 -8.39 -22.33
N GLY A 174 -2.83 -7.20 -22.92
CA GLY A 174 -1.61 -6.39 -23.08
C GLY A 174 -1.05 -5.83 -21.78
N THR A 175 -1.85 -5.79 -20.70
CA THR A 175 -1.44 -5.27 -19.40
C THR A 175 -1.08 -6.38 -18.41
N ARG A 176 -1.24 -7.65 -18.80
CA ARG A 176 -0.81 -8.81 -18.00
C ARG A 176 0.69 -8.73 -17.70
N GLY A 177 1.02 -8.81 -16.42
CA GLY A 177 2.40 -8.72 -15.93
C GLY A 177 2.87 -7.29 -15.63
N ARG A 178 2.07 -6.26 -15.93
CA ARG A 178 2.33 -4.89 -15.46
C ARG A 178 1.90 -4.72 -14.01
N ASP A 179 2.54 -3.79 -13.31
CA ASP A 179 2.26 -3.49 -11.90
C ASP A 179 0.80 -3.06 -11.66
N PHE A 180 0.18 -2.39 -12.63
CA PHE A 180 -1.19 -1.87 -12.55
C PHE A 180 -2.26 -2.87 -13.03
N TYR A 181 -1.87 -4.10 -13.39
CA TYR A 181 -2.85 -5.15 -13.67
C TYR A 181 -3.65 -5.47 -12.39
N GLY A 182 -4.98 -5.53 -12.52
CA GLY A 182 -5.90 -5.69 -11.39
C GLY A 182 -5.88 -4.54 -10.39
N LEU A 183 -5.53 -3.32 -10.83
CA LEU A 183 -5.61 -2.13 -9.98
C LEU A 183 -7.07 -1.89 -9.57
N HIS A 184 -7.28 -1.49 -8.31
CA HIS A 184 -8.63 -1.20 -7.81
C HIS A 184 -9.31 -0.10 -8.65
N PRO A 185 -10.58 -0.26 -9.10
CA PRO A 185 -11.25 0.68 -9.99
C PRO A 185 -11.25 2.13 -9.49
N GLU A 186 -11.54 2.36 -8.20
CA GLU A 186 -11.49 3.69 -7.61
C GLU A 186 -10.08 4.32 -7.64
N LEU A 187 -9.02 3.51 -7.47
CA LEU A 187 -7.64 3.99 -7.54
C LEU A 187 -7.22 4.28 -8.99
N LEU A 188 -7.64 3.43 -9.94
CA LEU A 188 -7.50 3.70 -11.37
C LEU A 188 -8.16 5.03 -11.73
N GLN A 189 -9.38 5.26 -11.26
CA GLN A 189 -10.09 6.51 -11.51
C GLN A 189 -9.33 7.72 -10.92
N LYS A 190 -8.82 7.62 -9.69
CA LYS A 190 -7.96 8.67 -9.09
C LYS A 190 -6.72 8.95 -9.94
N ALA A 191 -6.03 7.90 -10.42
CA ALA A 191 -4.86 8.04 -11.28
C ALA A 191 -5.21 8.69 -12.63
N LEU A 192 -6.29 8.25 -13.29
CA LEU A 192 -6.75 8.84 -14.55
C LEU A 192 -7.18 10.31 -14.37
N GLN A 193 -7.83 10.65 -13.25
CA GLN A 193 -8.17 12.04 -12.92
C GLN A 193 -6.92 12.93 -12.81
N THR A 194 -5.79 12.40 -12.32
CA THR A 194 -4.51 13.12 -12.33
C THR A 194 -4.03 13.41 -13.75
N LEU A 195 -4.20 12.49 -14.70
CA LEU A 195 -3.88 12.72 -16.12
C LEU A 195 -4.83 13.72 -16.78
N VAL A 196 -6.12 13.70 -16.42
CA VAL A 196 -7.12 14.68 -16.90
C VAL A 196 -6.76 16.09 -16.44
N LYS A 197 -6.41 16.26 -15.16
CA LYS A 197 -5.95 17.56 -14.63
C LYS A 197 -4.68 18.07 -15.31
N ARG A 198 -3.82 17.17 -15.79
CA ARG A 198 -2.62 17.50 -16.57
C ARG A 198 -2.90 17.75 -18.06
N GLY A 199 -4.15 17.58 -18.52
CA GLY A 199 -4.53 17.73 -19.92
C GLY A 199 -4.04 16.62 -20.85
N LYS A 200 -3.62 15.48 -20.29
CA LYS A 200 -3.07 14.34 -21.06
C LYS A 200 -4.08 13.25 -21.36
N ALA A 201 -5.21 13.25 -20.66
CA ALA A 201 -6.27 12.28 -20.87
C ALA A 201 -7.65 12.93 -20.69
N GLN A 202 -8.68 12.28 -21.20
CA GLN A 202 -10.07 12.63 -20.98
C GLN A 202 -10.87 11.36 -20.72
N ILE A 203 -11.62 11.34 -19.62
CA ILE A 203 -12.51 10.23 -19.26
C ILE A 203 -13.89 10.49 -19.88
N PHE A 204 -14.50 9.44 -20.43
CA PHE A 204 -15.81 9.42 -21.07
C PHE A 204 -16.70 8.36 -20.42
N GLY A 205 -18.01 8.48 -20.60
CA GLY A 205 -18.99 7.47 -20.18
C GLY A 205 -19.68 7.75 -18.84
N HIS A 206 -20.63 6.87 -18.51
CA HIS A 206 -21.38 6.84 -17.25
C HIS A 206 -21.01 5.58 -16.46
N GLU A 207 -21.28 5.58 -15.15
CA GLU A 207 -20.92 4.58 -14.11
C GLU A 207 -20.48 3.17 -14.59
N ASP A 208 -21.24 2.50 -15.46
CA ASP A 208 -20.97 1.11 -15.90
C ASP A 208 -20.16 0.97 -17.21
N SER A 209 -19.89 2.05 -17.94
CA SER A 209 -19.18 2.01 -19.23
C SER A 209 -18.26 3.23 -19.38
N GLN A 210 -17.28 3.30 -18.47
CA GLN A 210 -16.25 4.33 -18.51
C GLN A 210 -15.14 3.99 -19.51
N GLY A 211 -14.84 4.96 -20.36
CA GLY A 211 -13.69 4.94 -21.27
C GLY A 211 -12.75 6.09 -20.99
N VAL A 212 -11.52 6.02 -21.48
CA VAL A 212 -10.53 7.09 -21.39
C VAL A 212 -9.79 7.20 -22.71
N LYS A 213 -9.61 8.44 -23.17
CA LYS A 213 -8.77 8.77 -24.31
C LYS A 213 -7.53 9.48 -23.81
N PHE A 214 -6.37 9.09 -24.33
CA PHE A 214 -5.09 9.74 -24.07
C PHE A 214 -4.69 10.60 -25.26
N PHE A 215 -4.00 11.71 -25.00
CA PHE A 215 -3.57 12.70 -26.00
C PHE A 215 -2.05 12.70 -26.20
#